data_AF-A0A929JU94-F1
#
_entry.id   AF-A0A929JU94-F1
#
_cell.length_a   1.000
_cell.length_b   1.000
_cell.length_c   1.000
_cell.angle_alpha   90.00
_cell.angle_beta   90.00
_cell.angle_gamma   90.00
#
_symmetry.space_group_name_H-M   'P 1'
#
loop_
_entity.id
_entity.type
_entity.pdbx_description
1 polymer ?
#
loop_
_entity_poly.entity_id
_entity_poly.type
_entity_poly.pdbx_seq_one_letter_code
_entity_poly.pdbx_strand_id
1 'polypeptide(L)'
;AFRSGAELVRLIQEIPGEVRAILKQMKRGKVKIEFEHRGLEPMLATHYQISNRIAFSIIIAALLIGSALIVLSKTPPFMFGIPVFGILGFVGAAVMGMWLLIAILRKGRL
;
A
#
# COMPACT_ATOMS: atom_id res chain seq x y z
N ALA A 1 -15.65 -57.79 -12.89
CA ALA A 1 -16.52 -57.10 -13.88
C ALA A 1 -17.89 -56.70 -13.33
N PHE A 2 -18.63 -57.57 -12.62
CA PHE A 2 -20.03 -57.30 -12.22
C PHE A 2 -20.23 -56.21 -11.14
N ARG A 3 -19.24 -55.99 -10.25
CA ARG A 3 -19.33 -54.96 -9.19
C ARG A 3 -19.26 -53.53 -9.72
N SER A 4 -18.53 -53.31 -10.82
CA SER A 4 -18.32 -51.99 -11.42
C SER A 4 -19.57 -51.44 -12.11
N GLY A 5 -20.40 -52.32 -12.68
CA GLY A 5 -21.68 -51.91 -13.28
C GLY A 5 -22.71 -51.45 -12.25
N ALA A 6 -22.71 -52.07 -11.05
CA ALA A 6 -23.60 -51.69 -9.96
C ALA A 6 -23.22 -50.35 -9.33
N GLU A 7 -21.93 -50.02 -9.24
CA GLU A 7 -21.47 -48.71 -8.79
C GLU A 7 -21.84 -47.60 -9.78
N LEU A 8 -21.72 -47.84 -11.09
CA LEU A 8 -22.12 -46.87 -12.12
C LEU A 8 -23.62 -46.51 -12.02
N VAL A 9 -24.47 -47.50 -11.77
CA VAL A 9 -25.92 -47.28 -11.62
C VAL A 9 -26.23 -46.48 -10.36
N ARG A 10 -25.52 -46.71 -9.26
CA ARG A 10 -25.66 -45.93 -8.02
C ARG A 10 -25.24 -44.47 -8.21
N LEU A 11 -24.10 -44.23 -8.86
CA LEU A 11 -23.64 -42.89 -9.22
C LEU A 11 -24.68 -42.11 -10.03
N ILE A 12 -25.28 -42.75 -11.05
CA ILE A 12 -26.33 -42.12 -11.88
C ILE A 12 -27.60 -41.83 -11.06
N GLN A 13 -27.91 -42.63 -10.05
CA GLN A 13 -29.06 -42.42 -9.17
C GLN A 13 -28.83 -41.32 -8.11
N GLU A 14 -27.59 -41.08 -7.70
CA GLU A 14 -27.25 -40.09 -6.66
C GLU A 14 -27.02 -38.67 -7.22
N ILE A 15 -26.48 -38.54 -8.44
CA ILE A 15 -26.25 -37.25 -9.12
C ILE A 15 -27.46 -36.30 -9.12
N PRO A 16 -28.70 -36.74 -9.41
CA PRO A 16 -29.87 -35.85 -9.42
C PRO A 16 -30.15 -35.22 -8.05
N GLY A 17 -29.85 -35.95 -6.97
CA GLY A 17 -30.00 -35.48 -5.59
C GLY A 17 -29.00 -34.37 -5.26
N GLU A 18 -27.74 -34.56 -5.65
CA GLU A 18 -26.69 -33.55 -5.45
C GLU A 18 -26.95 -32.28 -6.27
N VAL A 19 -27.34 -32.41 -7.54
CA VAL A 19 -27.68 -31.25 -8.38
C VAL A 19 -28.85 -30.46 -7.79
N ARG A 20 -29.88 -31.14 -7.26
CA ARG A 20 -30.98 -30.49 -6.54
C ARG A 20 -30.52 -29.78 -5.27
N ALA A 21 -29.57 -30.36 -4.54
CA ALA A 21 -29.02 -29.74 -3.34
C ALA A 21 -28.27 -28.44 -3.67
N ILE A 22 -27.44 -28.44 -4.72
CA ILE A 22 -26.71 -27.26 -5.20
C ILE A 22 -27.69 -26.17 -5.68
N LEU A 23 -28.66 -26.53 -6.54
CA LEU A 23 -29.69 -25.59 -7.01
C LEU A 23 -30.53 -25.02 -5.87
N LYS A 24 -30.80 -25.80 -4.83
CA LYS A 24 -31.50 -25.34 -3.62
C LYS A 24 -30.66 -24.40 -2.78
N GLN A 25 -29.34 -24.61 -2.70
CA GLN A 25 -28.41 -23.67 -2.06
C GLN A 25 -28.32 -22.35 -2.86
N MET A 26 -28.25 -22.42 -4.19
CA MET A 26 -28.30 -21.25 -5.09
C MET A 26 -29.61 -20.47 -4.94
N LYS A 27 -30.77 -21.15 -5.03
CA LYS A 27 -32.09 -20.53 -4.90
C LYS A 27 -32.33 -19.91 -3.52
N ARG A 28 -31.69 -20.45 -2.48
CA ARG A 28 -31.75 -19.93 -1.11
C ARG A 28 -30.72 -18.83 -0.84
N GLY A 29 -29.92 -18.43 -1.84
CA GLY A 29 -28.86 -17.44 -1.67
C GLY A 29 -27.76 -17.87 -0.68
N LYS A 30 -27.65 -19.18 -0.40
CA LYS A 30 -26.65 -19.74 0.54
C LYS A 30 -25.30 -19.99 -0.12
N VAL A 31 -25.17 -19.69 -1.41
CA VAL A 31 -23.89 -19.74 -2.11
C VAL A 31 -23.09 -18.51 -1.70
N LYS A 32 -22.12 -18.71 -0.80
CA LYS A 32 -21.09 -17.72 -0.51
C LYS A 32 -20.05 -17.79 -1.62
N ILE A 33 -19.93 -16.72 -2.39
CA ILE A 33 -18.77 -16.50 -3.25
C ILE A 33 -17.75 -15.78 -2.37
N GLU A 34 -16.69 -16.48 -1.96
CA GLU A 34 -15.52 -15.82 -1.37
C GLU A 34 -14.76 -15.11 -2.49
N PHE A 35 -15.05 -13.82 -2.66
CA PHE A 35 -14.25 -12.95 -3.49
C PHE A 35 -12.94 -12.65 -2.76
N GLU A 36 -11.91 -13.45 -2.99
CA GLU A 36 -10.54 -13.11 -2.62
C GLU A 36 -10.05 -12.02 -3.59
N HIS A 37 -10.17 -10.76 -3.19
CA HIS A 37 -9.95 -9.62 -4.07
C HIS A 37 -8.45 -9.29 -4.22
N ARG A 38 -7.68 -10.24 -4.77
CA ARG A 38 -6.21 -10.19 -4.90
C ARG A 38 -5.64 -9.01 -5.72
N GLY A 39 -6.50 -8.21 -6.36
CA GLY A 39 -6.11 -7.01 -7.10
C GLY A 39 -5.98 -5.76 -6.22
N LEU A 40 -6.57 -5.74 -5.03
CA LEU A 40 -6.55 -4.55 -4.15
C LEU A 40 -5.27 -4.46 -3.31
N GLU A 41 -4.68 -5.58 -2.88
CA GLU A 41 -3.42 -5.58 -2.13
C GLU A 41 -2.29 -4.77 -2.81
N PRO A 42 -1.97 -4.97 -4.11
CA PRO A 42 -0.92 -4.19 -4.77
C PRO A 42 -1.29 -2.71 -4.93
N MET A 43 -2.58 -2.38 -5.10
CA MET A 43 -3.05 -1.00 -5.13
C MET A 43 -2.89 -0.32 -3.76
N LEU A 44 -3.28 -1.00 -2.69
CA LEU A 44 -3.09 -0.55 -1.30
C LEU A 44 -1.60 -0.33 -1.00
N ALA A 45 -0.74 -1.28 -1.35
CA ALA A 45 0.70 -1.16 -1.15
C ALA A 45 1.31 0.03 -1.91
N THR A 46 0.81 0.32 -3.11
CA THR A 46 1.24 1.49 -3.90
C THR A 46 0.72 2.79 -3.27
N HIS A 47 -0.53 2.80 -2.81
CA HIS A 47 -1.13 3.96 -2.14
C HIS A 47 -0.35 4.34 -0.88
N TYR A 48 -0.05 3.37 -0.01
CA TYR A 48 0.78 3.60 1.18
C TYR A 48 2.15 4.20 0.83
N GLN A 49 2.78 3.74 -0.24
CA GLN A 49 4.08 4.28 -0.68
C GLN A 49 3.98 5.72 -1.18
N ILE A 50 2.93 6.06 -1.92
CA ILE A 50 2.70 7.43 -2.39
C ILE A 50 2.40 8.35 -1.20
N SER A 51 1.54 7.93 -0.28
CA SER A 51 1.20 8.71 0.92
C SER A 51 2.43 9.01 1.77
N ASN A 52 3.32 8.03 1.97
CA ASN A 52 4.58 8.29 2.67
C ASN A 52 5.47 9.29 1.92
N ARG A 53 5.60 9.18 0.59
CA ARG A 53 6.39 10.13 -0.21
C ARG A 53 5.85 11.56 -0.07
N ILE A 54 4.53 11.73 -0.11
CA ILE A 54 3.88 13.03 0.07
C ILE A 54 4.16 13.60 1.47
N ALA A 55 3.98 12.79 2.52
CA ALA A 55 4.25 13.21 3.89
C ALA A 55 5.70 13.70 4.07
N PHE A 56 6.68 12.94 3.56
CA PHE A 56 8.08 13.36 3.62
C PHE A 56 8.36 14.63 2.82
N SER A 57 7.80 14.79 1.62
CA SER A 57 7.94 16.02 0.83
C SER A 57 7.40 17.24 1.57
N ILE A 58 6.27 17.11 2.26
CA ILE A 58 5.69 18.18 3.06
C ILE A 58 6.59 18.54 4.25
N ILE A 59 7.12 17.53 4.96
CA ILE A 59 8.05 17.75 6.08
C ILE A 59 9.31 18.49 5.60
N ILE A 60 9.88 18.10 4.46
CA ILE A 60 11.05 18.77 3.87
C ILE A 60 10.71 20.22 3.50
N ALA A 61 9.56 20.46 2.87
CA ALA A 61 9.12 21.81 2.52
C ALA A 61 8.93 22.69 3.76
N ALA A 62 8.29 22.15 4.81
CA ALA A 62 8.10 22.85 6.07
C ALA A 62 9.44 23.18 6.76
N LEU A 63 10.41 22.25 6.71
CA LEU A 63 11.77 22.49 7.21
C LEU A 63 12.49 23.60 6.43
N LEU A 64 12.40 23.59 5.09
CA LEU A 64 12.99 24.64 4.25
C LEU A 64 12.39 26.02 4.56
N ILE A 65 11.06 26.11 4.65
CA ILE A 65 10.36 27.36 4.96
C ILE A 65 10.70 27.84 6.37
N GLY A 66 10.64 26.94 7.37
CA GLY A 66 10.98 27.28 8.76
C GLY A 66 12.44 27.74 8.90
N SER A 67 13.37 27.09 8.20
CA SER A 67 14.78 27.49 8.18
C SER A 67 14.97 28.86 7.53
N ALA A 68 14.30 29.12 6.41
CA ALA A 68 14.33 30.42 5.75
C ALA A 68 13.80 31.55 6.66
N LEU A 69 12.73 31.29 7.40
CA LEU A 69 12.18 32.24 8.37
C LEU A 69 13.15 32.52 9.51
N ILE A 70 13.85 31.50 10.04
CA ILE A 70 14.88 31.69 11.08
C ILE A 70 16.06 32.53 10.55
N VAL A 71 16.45 32.33 9.30
CA VAL A 71 17.49 33.16 8.67
C VAL A 71 17.02 34.61 8.58
N LEU A 72 15.76 34.85 8.19
CA LEU A 72 15.20 36.19 8.08
C LEU A 72 15.01 36.89 9.43
N SER A 73 14.63 36.14 10.47
CA SER A 73 14.43 36.68 11.82
C SER A 73 15.73 37.11 12.50
N LYS A 74 16.89 36.83 11.90
CA LYS A 74 18.23 37.14 12.44
C LYS A 74 18.33 36.71 13.91
N THR A 75 17.89 35.49 14.20
CA THR A 75 17.93 34.97 15.57
C THR A 75 19.35 34.54 15.91
N PRO A 76 20.00 35.11 16.95
CA PRO A 76 21.30 34.64 17.41
C PRO A 76 21.20 33.20 17.97
N PRO A 77 22.28 32.39 17.95
CA PRO A 77 23.66 32.71 17.57
C PRO A 77 23.91 32.70 16.05
N PHE A 78 24.81 33.58 15.61
CA PHE A 78 25.21 33.69 14.22
C PHE A 78 26.55 33.00 13.96
N MET A 79 26.69 32.40 12.79
CA MET A 79 27.96 31.91 12.25
C MET A 79 28.09 32.46 10.83
N PHE A 80 29.20 33.15 10.54
CA PHE A 80 29.42 33.85 9.26
C PHE A 80 28.30 34.84 8.85
N GLY A 81 27.59 35.43 9.83
CA GLY A 81 26.49 36.37 9.59
C GLY A 81 25.13 35.72 9.30
N ILE A 82 25.02 34.39 9.38
CA ILE A 82 23.79 33.62 9.19
C ILE A 82 23.43 32.89 10.51
N PRO A 83 22.15 32.85 10.93
CA PRO A 83 21.71 32.08 12.09
C PRO A 83 22.06 30.59 11.98
N VAL A 84 22.72 30.04 13.00
CA VAL A 84 23.19 28.64 13.00
C VAL A 84 22.03 27.65 12.83
N PHE A 85 20.91 27.90 13.51
CA PHE A 85 19.72 27.05 13.41
C PHE A 85 19.11 27.04 12.00
N GLY A 86 19.19 28.15 11.26
CA GLY A 86 18.75 28.22 9.87
C GLY A 86 19.62 27.35 8.95
N ILE A 87 20.94 27.39 9.14
CA ILE A 87 21.89 26.54 8.38
C ILE A 87 21.62 25.07 8.66
N LEU A 88 21.48 24.70 9.95
CA LEU A 88 21.22 23.31 10.34
C LEU A 88 19.92 22.78 9.73
N GLY A 89 18.87 23.59 9.73
CA GLY A 89 17.60 23.21 9.11
C GLY A 89 17.69 23.06 7.59
N PHE A 90 18.42 23.93 6.89
CA PHE A 90 18.68 23.79 5.45
C PHE A 90 19.50 22.55 5.11
N VAL A 91 20.58 22.28 5.85
CA VAL A 91 21.42 21.10 5.65
C VAL A 91 20.61 19.82 5.93
N GLY A 92 19.85 19.81 7.02
CA GLY A 92 18.95 18.70 7.35
C GLY A 92 17.92 18.45 6.25
N ALA A 93 17.25 19.49 5.76
CA ALA A 93 16.29 19.39 4.67
C ALA A 93 16.93 18.89 3.36
N ALA A 94 18.14 19.34 3.03
CA ALA A 94 18.88 18.89 1.85
C ALA A 94 19.25 17.41 1.94
N VAL A 95 19.75 16.95 3.09
CA VAL A 95 20.07 15.53 3.32
C VAL A 95 18.81 14.66 3.22
N MET A 96 17.72 15.06 3.88
CA MET A 96 16.45 14.34 3.81
C MET A 96 15.87 14.32 2.40
N GLY A 97 15.93 15.43 1.67
CA GLY A 97 15.47 15.52 0.28
C GLY A 97 16.28 14.63 -0.65
N MET A 98 17.61 14.64 -0.53
CA MET A 98 18.48 13.77 -1.30
C MET A 98 18.21 12.29 -0.99
N TRP A 99 18.04 11.94 0.29
CA TRP A 99 17.71 10.58 0.69
C TRP A 99 16.35 10.13 0.14
N LEU A 100 15.31 10.98 0.22
CA LEU A 100 13.99 10.70 -0.35
C LEU A 100 14.07 10.50 -1.87
N LEU A 101 14.82 11.35 -2.57
CA LEU A 101 15.04 11.24 -4.02
C LEU A 101 15.69 9.90 -4.38
N ILE A 102 16.75 9.52 -3.67
CA ILE A 102 17.42 8.22 -3.85
C ILE A 102 16.45 7.06 -3.56
N ALA A 103 15.64 7.17 -2.50
CA ALA A 103 14.65 6.14 -2.14
C ALA A 103 13.58 5.97 -3.23
N ILE A 104 13.10 7.06 -3.84
CA ILE A 104 12.14 7.04 -4.95
C ILE A 104 12.77 6.38 -6.19
N LEU A 105 13.98 6.80 -6.57
CA LEU A 105 14.69 6.27 -7.74
C LEU A 105 15.08 4.81 -7.59
N ARG A 106 15.45 4.39 -6.37
CA ARG A 106 15.80 2.98 -6.08
C ARG A 106 14.57 2.08 -6.13
N LYS A 107 13.40 2.54 -5.66
CA LYS A 107 12.14 1.78 -5.71
C LYS A 107 11.44 1.77 -7.06
N GLY A 108 11.79 2.66 -7.98
CA GLY A 108 11.28 2.66 -9.37
C GLY A 108 11.93 1.62 -10.29
N ARG A 109 12.90 0.82 -9.79
CA ARG A 109 13.54 -0.29 -10.52
C ARG A 109 13.20 -1.64 -9.87
N LEU A 110 11.95 -2.09 -9.99
CA LEU A 110 11.51 -3.49 -9.88
C LEU A 110 10.23 -3.65 -10.70
#